data_AF-A0A966Q3H1-F1
#
_entry.id   AF-A0A966Q3H1-F1
#
_cell.length_a   1.000
_cell.length_b   1.000
_cell.length_c   1.000
_cell.angle_alpha   90.00
_cell.angle_beta   90.00
_cell.angle_gamma   90.00
#
_symmetry.space_group_name_H-M   'P 1'
#
loop_
_entity.id
_entity.type
_entity.pdbx_description
1 polymer ?
#
loop_
_entity_poly.entity_id
_entity_poly.type
_entity_poly.pdbx_seq_one_letter_code
_entity_poly.pdbx_strand_id
1 'polypeptide(L)' 'MPTKLIINCETGEQTEVELTAEEIAQREADAKAYEAELKVKEAEAAAKAEAKAELLDKLGITAEEAALLLS' A
#
# COMPACT_ATOMS: atom_id res chain seq x y z
N MET A 1 10.34 8.80 -23.45
CA MET A 1 9.87 7.54 -22.85
C MET A 1 10.51 7.41 -21.47
N PRO A 2 9.92 6.72 -20.48
CA PRO A 2 10.54 6.62 -19.16
C PRO A 2 11.89 5.88 -19.27
N THR A 3 12.88 6.32 -18.48
CA THR A 3 14.24 5.79 -18.50
C THR A 3 14.57 5.14 -17.17
N LYS A 4 15.41 4.10 -17.20
CA LYS A 4 16.07 3.55 -16.02
C LYS A 4 17.49 4.10 -15.93
N LEU A 5 17.90 4.49 -14.73
CA LEU A 5 19.25 4.90 -14.43
C LEU A 5 20.03 3.70 -13.91
N ILE A 6 21.06 3.30 -14.63
CA ILE A 6 21.99 2.24 -14.22
C ILE A 6 23.24 2.92 -13.67
N ILE A 7 23.51 2.71 -12.39
CA ILE A 7 24.71 3.23 -11.72
C ILE A 7 25.65 2.06 -11.46
N ASN A 8 26.86 2.12 -12.02
CA ASN A 8 27.91 1.17 -11.70
C ASN A 8 28.50 1.52 -10.32
N CYS A 9 28.31 0.65 -9.33
CA CYS A 9 28.78 0.89 -7.95
C CYS A 9 30.31 0.85 -7.80
N GLU A 10 31.04 0.30 -8.78
CA GLU A 10 32.51 0.20 -8.73
C GLU A 10 33.18 1.42 -9.37
N THR A 11 32.63 1.93 -10.48
CA THR A 11 33.23 3.06 -11.23
C THR A 11 32.51 4.39 -11.02
N GLY A 12 31.28 4.36 -10.49
CA GLY A 12 30.41 5.52 -10.37
C GLY A 12 29.78 5.99 -11.68
N GLU A 13 29.99 5.26 -12.78
CA GLU A 13 29.41 5.59 -14.08
C GLU A 13 27.89 5.44 -14.05
N GLN A 14 27.21 6.39 -14.69
CA GLN A 14 25.76 6.45 -14.78
C GLN A 14 25.33 6.37 -16.23
N THR A 15 24.40 5.46 -16.53
CA THR A 15 23.83 5.29 -17.86
C THR A 15 22.31 5.37 -17.78
N GLU A 16 21.72 6.28 -18.54
CA GLU A 16 20.29 6.33 -18.74
C GLU A 16 19.91 5.44 -19.93
N VAL A 17 19.04 4.47 -19.69
CA VAL A 17 18.56 3.54 -20.72
C VAL A 17 17.04 3.68 -20.82
N GLU A 18 16.52 3.83 -22.03
CA GLU A 18 15.07 3.83 -22.23
C GLU A 18 14.47 2.47 -21.85
N LEU A 19 13.34 2.50 -21.13
CA LEU A 19 12.62 1.29 -20.79
C LEU A 19 12.05 0.65 -22.06
N THR A 20 12.10 -0.68 -22.12
CA THR A 20 11.47 -1.43 -23.21
C THR A 20 9.94 -1.39 -23.08
N ALA A 21 9.23 -1.69 -24.18
CA ALA A 21 7.77 -1.75 -24.16
C ALA A 21 7.24 -2.79 -23.14
N GLU A 22 7.95 -3.90 -22.95
CA GLU A 22 7.62 -4.93 -21.97
C GLU A 22 7.78 -4.41 -20.53
N GLU A 23 8.86 -3.69 -20.23
CA GLU A 23 9.09 -3.09 -18.92
C GLU A 23 8.02 -2.04 -18.59
N ILE A 24 7.59 -1.25 -19.59
CA ILE A 24 6.51 -0.28 -19.44
C ILE A 24 5.18 -0.99 -19.16
N ALA A 25 4.85 -2.04 -19.91
CA ALA A 25 3.62 -2.81 -19.73
C ALA A 25 3.56 -3.49 -18.35
N GLN A 26 4.69 -4.04 -17.87
CA GLN A 26 4.77 -4.63 -16.54
C GLN A 26 4.54 -3.58 -15.45
N ARG A 27 5.19 -2.42 -15.54
CA ARG A 27 5.01 -1.32 -14.58
C ARG A 27 3.55 -0.87 -14.50
N GLU A 28 2.85 -0.82 -15.63
CA GLU A 28 1.41 -0.48 -15.66
C GLU A 28 0.53 -1.59 -15.07
N ALA A 29 0.88 -2.86 -15.29
CA ALA A 29 0.18 -3.99 -14.68
C ALA A 29 0.36 -4.00 -13.16
N ASP A 30 1.58 -3.78 -12.67
CA ASP A 30 1.90 -3.72 -11.25
C ASP A 30 1.19 -2.54 -10.58
N ALA A 31 1.15 -1.37 -11.23
CA ALA A 31 0.41 -0.21 -10.73
C ALA A 31 -1.09 -0.51 -10.57
N LYS A 32 -1.71 -1.15 -11.57
CA LYS A 32 -3.13 -1.57 -11.50
C LYS A 32 -3.38 -2.60 -10.41
N ALA A 33 -2.48 -3.57 -10.24
CA ALA A 33 -2.58 -4.58 -9.19
C ALA A 33 -2.49 -3.94 -7.80
N TYR A 34 -1.54 -3.02 -7.61
CA TYR A 34 -1.39 -2.29 -6.36
C TYR A 34 -2.59 -1.41 -6.03
N GLU A 35 -3.14 -0.67 -7.01
CA GLU A 35 -4.37 0.12 -6.82
C GLU A 35 -5.56 -0.75 -6.42
N ALA A 36 -5.70 -1.94 -7.01
CA ALA A 36 -6.74 -2.89 -6.63
C ALA A 36 -6.56 -3.40 -5.20
N GLU A 37 -5.32 -3.75 -4.82
CA GLU A 37 -5.01 -4.22 -3.46
C GLU A 37 -5.25 -3.12 -2.41
N LEU A 38 -4.87 -1.87 -2.70
CA LEU A 38 -5.13 -0.73 -1.83
C LEU A 38 -6.62 -0.54 -1.57
N LYS A 39 -7.45 -0.58 -2.62
CA LYS A 39 -8.91 -0.45 -2.46
C LYS A 39 -9.51 -1.54 -1.59
N VAL A 40 -9.02 -2.78 -1.70
CA VAL A 40 -9.45 -3.88 -0.84
C VAL A 40 -9.02 -3.64 0.61
N LYS A 41 -7.75 -3.25 0.84
CA LYS A 41 -7.23 -2.94 2.17
C LYS A 41 -7.97 -1.79 2.84
N GLU A 42 -8.28 -0.73 2.10
CA GLU A 42 -9.06 0.41 2.60
C GLU A 42 -10.49 0.00 2.96
N ALA A 43 -11.15 -0.79 2.12
CA ALA A 43 -12.49 -1.31 2.40
C ALA A 43 -12.51 -2.22 3.64
N GLU A 44 -11.52 -3.12 3.78
CA GLU A 44 -11.39 -3.98 4.97
C GLU A 44 -11.10 -3.18 6.24
N ALA A 45 -10.24 -2.15 6.16
CA ALA A 45 -9.93 -1.29 7.29
C ALA A 45 -11.16 -0.49 7.74
N ALA A 46 -11.93 0.05 6.78
CA ALA A 46 -13.19 0.75 7.06
C ALA A 46 -14.22 -0.19 7.71
N ALA A 47 -14.43 -1.39 7.15
CA ALA A 47 -15.34 -2.38 7.72
C ALA A 47 -14.94 -2.82 9.13
N LYS A 48 -13.63 -3.02 9.38
CA LYS A 48 -13.12 -3.33 10.73
C LYS A 48 -13.31 -2.18 11.71
N ALA A 49 -13.10 -0.93 11.25
CA ALA A 49 -13.31 0.25 12.09
C ALA A 49 -14.79 0.43 12.46
N GLU A 50 -15.70 0.26 11.49
CA GLU A 50 -17.15 0.29 11.70
C GLU A 50 -17.61 -0.82 12.65
N ALA A 51 -17.18 -2.07 12.41
CA ALA A 51 -17.49 -3.19 13.29
C ALA A 51 -16.96 -2.97 14.72
N LYS A 52 -15.77 -2.37 14.87
CA LYS A 52 -15.22 -2.01 16.18
C LYS A 52 -16.07 -0.93 16.85
N ALA A 53 -16.44 0.13 16.13
CA ALA A 53 -17.29 1.19 16.67
C ALA A 53 -18.66 0.65 17.14
N GLU A 54 -19.33 -0.15 16.30
CA GLU A 54 -20.59 -0.78 16.68
C GLU A 54 -20.47 -1.67 17.92
N LEU A 55 -19.36 -2.41 18.04
CA LEU A 55 -19.13 -3.29 19.18
C LEU A 55 -18.93 -2.48 20.47
N LEU A 56 -18.15 -1.40 20.40
CA LEU A 56 -17.94 -0.48 21.53
C LEU A 56 -19.26 0.14 21.98
N ASP A 57 -20.10 0.58 21.03
CA ASP A 57 -21.43 1.13 21.31
C ASP A 57 -22.34 0.09 21.98
N LYS A 58 -22.35 -1.16 21.49
CA LYS A 58 -23.13 -2.26 22.09
C LYS A 58 -22.66 -2.62 23.50
N LEU A 59 -21.36 -2.49 23.76
CA LEU A 59 -20.77 -2.76 25.08
C LEU A 59 -20.87 -1.55 26.02
N GLY A 60 -21.18 -0.36 25.50
CA GLY A 60 -21.26 0.88 26.27
C GLY A 60 -19.90 1.33 26.82
N ILE A 61 -18.82 0.99 26.12
CA ILE A 61 -17.45 1.34 26.52
C ILE A 61 -16.79 2.22 25.45
N THR A 62 -15.87 3.07 25.86
CA THR A 62 -15.05 3.90 24.99
C THR A 62 -13.90 3.10 24.35
N ALA A 63 -13.28 3.69 23.33
CA ALA A 63 -12.12 3.09 22.68
C ALA A 63 -10.92 2.97 23.65
N GLU A 64 -10.75 3.95 24.54
CA GLU A 64 -9.74 3.98 25.58
C GLU A 64 -9.97 2.87 26.62
N GLU A 65 -11.21 2.66 27.06
CA GLU A 65 -11.56 1.59 27.98
C GLU A 65 -11.35 0.21 27.35
N ALA A 66 -11.74 0.03 26.08
CA ALA A 66 -11.46 -1.20 25.36
C ALA A 66 -9.96 -1.47 25.19
N ALA A 67 -9.15 -0.42 24.97
CA ALA A 67 -7.69 -0.56 24.91
C ALA A 67 -7.10 -0.98 26.27
N LEU A 68 -7.60 -0.42 27.37
CA LEU A 68 -7.20 -0.77 28.73
C LEU A 68 -7.55 -2.22 29.11
N LEU A 69 -8.64 -2.76 28.57
CA LEU A 69 -9.04 -4.15 28.80
C LEU A 69 -8.24 -5.17 27.98
N LEU A 70 -7.60 -4.73 26.89
CA LEU A 70 -6.83 -5.57 25.97
C LEU A 70 -5.31 -5.48 26.19
N SER A 71 -4.85 -4.60 27.07
CA SER A 71 -3.45 -4.44 27.50
C SER A 71 -3.09 -5.38 28.65
#